data_AF-A0A927SZZ7-F1
#
_entry.id   AF-A0A927SZZ7-F1
#
_cell.length_a   1.000
_cell.length_b   1.000
_cell.length_c   1.000
_cell.angle_alpha   90.00
_cell.angle_beta   90.00
_cell.angle_gamma   90.00
#
_symmetry.space_group_name_H-M   'P 1'
#
loop_
_entity.id
_entity.type
_entity.pdbx_description
1 polymer ?
#
loop_
_entity_poly.entity_id
_entity_poly.type
_entity_poly.pdbx_seq_one_letter_code
_entity_poly.pdbx_strand_id
1 'polypeptide(L)'
;MNLKKKSLILLLIFLIIITIMPTVSASFDPEEYEPDPLQGGAILIGAGNTILGVIQVVGIIVSVAILIILGIKYMLGSVEEKASYKKSMIPYLLGAVMLFAASAFVEILYEFGMKIAGA
;
A
#
# COMPACT_ATOMS: atom_id res chain seq x y z
N MET A 1 16.80 -22.64 1.97
CA MET A 1 17.52 -21.35 2.14
C MET A 1 17.74 -21.10 3.63
N ASN A 2 19.00 -21.09 4.08
CA ASN A 2 19.36 -20.98 5.50
C ASN A 2 18.81 -19.70 6.14
N LEU A 3 18.46 -19.74 7.43
CA LEU A 3 17.86 -18.61 8.16
C LEU A 3 18.68 -17.32 8.03
N LYS A 4 20.02 -17.44 8.06
CA LYS A 4 20.95 -16.33 7.84
C LYS A 4 20.85 -15.72 6.43
N LYS A 5 20.62 -16.56 5.40
CA LYS A 5 20.42 -16.10 4.02
C LYS A 5 19.06 -15.41 3.84
N LYS A 6 18.00 -15.89 4.52
CA LYS A 6 16.68 -15.23 4.52
C LYS A 6 16.70 -13.84 5.18
N SER A 7 17.38 -13.72 6.32
CA SER A 7 17.55 -12.44 7.02
C SER A 7 18.37 -11.44 6.18
N LEU A 8 19.43 -11.91 5.52
CA LEU A 8 20.24 -11.08 4.62
C LEU A 8 19.44 -10.56 3.42
N ILE A 9 18.58 -11.41 2.82
CA ILE A 9 17.71 -11.02 1.71
C ILE A 9 16.66 -9.99 2.16
N LEU A 10 16.09 -10.15 3.36
CA LEU A 10 15.13 -9.19 3.91
C LEU A 10 15.75 -7.80 4.13
N LEU A 11 16.97 -7.75 4.66
CA LEU A 11 17.72 -6.51 4.86
C LEU A 11 18.03 -5.80 3.52
N LEU A 12 18.37 -6.57 2.48
CA LEU A 12 18.67 -6.05 1.15
C LEU A 12 17.43 -5.41 0.49
N ILE A 13 16.26 -6.05 0.63
CA ILE A 13 14.99 -5.50 0.12
C ILE A 13 14.64 -4.19 0.85
N PHE A 14 14.84 -4.14 2.16
CA PHE A 14 14.59 -2.93 2.96
C PHE A 14 15.50 -1.76 2.56
N LEU A 15 16.79 -2.03 2.29
CA LEU A 15 17.73 -1.02 1.82
C LEU A 15 17.34 -0.45 0.44
N ILE A 16 16.89 -1.31 -0.47
CA ILE A 16 16.44 -0.88 -1.80
C ILE A 16 15.24 0.07 -1.68
N ILE A 17 14.26 -0.23 -0.82
CA ILE A 17 13.07 0.62 -0.60
C ILE A 17 13.46 2.04 -0.14
N ILE A 18 14.46 2.18 0.74
CA ILE A 18 14.94 3.50 1.21
C ILE A 18 15.49 4.34 0.05
N THR A 19 16.17 3.70 -0.91
CA THR A 19 16.78 4.43 -2.05
C THR A 19 15.78 4.89 -3.11
N ILE A 20 14.56 4.33 -3.15
CA ILE A 20 13.52 4.75 -4.12
C ILE A 20 12.65 5.89 -3.58
N MET A 21 12.80 6.25 -2.30
CA MET A 21 12.14 7.43 -1.75
C MET A 21 12.81 8.67 -2.37
N PRO A 22 12.07 9.52 -3.11
CA PRO A 22 12.65 10.76 -3.60
C PRO A 22 13.04 11.59 -2.39
N THR A 23 14.32 11.94 -2.26
CA THR A 23 14.75 12.99 -1.34
C THR A 23 14.18 14.29 -1.88
N VAL A 24 13.05 14.74 -1.35
CA VAL A 24 12.52 16.08 -1.61
C VAL A 24 13.45 17.07 -0.93
N SER A 25 14.46 17.52 -1.68
CA SER A 25 15.33 18.62 -1.30
C SER A 25 14.55 19.92 -1.49
N ALA A 26 13.71 20.28 -0.53
CA ALA A 26 13.19 21.63 -0.47
C ALA A 26 14.27 22.50 0.19
N SER A 27 14.86 23.41 -0.58
CA SER A 27 15.63 24.52 -0.02
C SER A 27 14.63 25.43 0.70
N PHE A 28 14.46 25.20 2.00
CA PHE A 28 13.65 26.06 2.84
C PHE A 28 14.52 27.24 3.25
N ASP A 29 14.30 28.40 2.62
CA ASP A 29 14.78 29.67 3.16
C ASP A 29 13.71 30.19 4.14
N PRO A 30 13.97 30.20 5.46
CA PRO A 30 12.97 30.61 6.45
C PRO A 30 12.50 32.05 6.29
N GLU A 31 13.29 32.90 5.61
CA GLU A 31 12.99 34.32 5.39
C GLU A 31 12.04 34.56 4.21
N GLU A 32 11.87 33.59 3.29
CA GLU A 32 10.96 33.66 2.13
C GLU A 32 9.66 32.83 2.34
N TYR A 33 9.45 32.28 3.55
CA TYR A 33 8.28 31.48 3.87
C TYR A 33 7.04 32.35 4.06
N GLU A 34 6.28 32.55 2.98
CA GLU A 34 4.90 33.04 3.04
C GLU A 34 3.93 31.83 3.07
N PRO A 35 3.35 31.48 4.24
CA PRO A 35 2.39 30.39 4.31
C PRO A 35 1.10 30.78 3.59
N ASP A 36 0.98 30.38 2.31
CA ASP A 36 -0.30 30.32 1.60
C ASP A 36 -0.93 28.92 1.87
N PRO A 37 -1.93 28.83 2.76
CA PRO A 37 -2.58 27.57 3.09
C PRO A 37 -3.32 26.94 1.89
N LEU A 38 -3.54 27.68 0.80
CA LEU A 38 -4.25 27.20 -0.38
C LEU A 38 -3.32 26.56 -1.42
N GLN A 39 -2.11 27.08 -1.61
CA GLN A 39 -1.14 26.53 -2.58
C GLN A 39 -0.52 25.21 -2.12
N GLY A 40 -0.08 25.13 -0.86
CA GLY A 40 0.52 23.91 -0.33
C GLY A 40 -0.49 22.75 -0.26
N GLY A 41 -1.73 23.03 0.14
CA GLY A 41 -2.79 22.03 0.21
C GLY A 41 -3.17 21.46 -1.16
N ALA A 42 -3.35 22.31 -2.17
CA ALA A 42 -3.80 21.88 -3.49
C ALA A 42 -2.80 20.94 -4.20
N ILE A 43 -1.50 21.25 -4.11
CA ILE A 43 -0.44 20.43 -4.72
C ILE A 43 -0.35 19.07 -4.01
N LEU A 44 -0.40 19.06 -2.67
CA LEU A 44 -0.34 17.83 -1.88
C LEU A 44 -1.59 16.95 -2.06
N ILE A 45 -2.77 17.55 -2.15
CA ILE A 45 -4.03 16.83 -2.43
C ILE A 45 -4.00 16.24 -3.85
N GLY A 46 -3.54 16.99 -4.85
CA GLY A 46 -3.45 16.52 -6.23
C GLY A 46 -2.45 15.37 -6.41
N ALA A 47 -1.26 15.49 -5.85
CA ALA A 47 -0.25 14.44 -5.86
C ALA A 47 -0.70 13.20 -5.06
N GLY A 48 -1.27 13.41 -3.87
CA GLY A 48 -1.81 12.35 -3.02
C GLY A 48 -2.91 11.56 -3.71
N ASN A 49 -3.90 12.24 -4.30
CA ASN A 49 -5.01 11.58 -5.00
C ASN A 49 -4.55 10.76 -6.21
N THR A 50 -3.55 11.25 -6.96
CA THR A 50 -3.01 10.53 -8.12
C THR A 50 -2.29 9.25 -7.67
N ILE A 51 -1.42 9.35 -6.66
CA ILE A 51 -0.66 8.21 -6.15
C ILE A 51 -1.59 7.16 -5.52
N LEU A 52 -2.53 7.61 -4.67
CA LEU A 52 -3.50 6.74 -4.03
C LEU A 52 -4.40 6.04 -5.06
N GLY A 53 -4.88 6.77 -6.07
CA GLY A 53 -5.72 6.21 -7.13
C GLY A 53 -4.99 5.13 -7.94
N VAL A 54 -3.74 5.36 -8.33
CA VAL A 54 -2.94 4.37 -9.07
C VAL A 54 -2.70 3.11 -8.22
N ILE A 55 -2.31 3.28 -6.96
CA ILE A 55 -2.05 2.14 -6.05
C ILE A 55 -3.33 1.35 -5.78
N GLN A 56 -4.47 2.01 -5.59
CA GLN A 56 -5.75 1.35 -5.38
C GLN A 56 -6.15 0.52 -6.60
N VAL A 57 -6.16 1.12 -7.79
CA VAL A 57 -6.59 0.41 -9.02
C VAL A 57 -5.67 -0.77 -9.33
N VAL A 58 -4.35 -0.54 -9.33
CA VAL A 58 -3.37 -1.61 -9.60
C VAL A 58 -3.42 -2.67 -8.51
N GLY A 59 -3.50 -2.26 -7.24
CA GLY A 59 -3.55 -3.14 -6.09
C GLY A 59 -4.78 -4.04 -6.08
N ILE A 60 -5.95 -3.51 -6.46
CA ILE A 60 -7.19 -4.29 -6.57
C ILE A 60 -7.08 -5.34 -7.68
N ILE A 61 -6.61 -4.94 -8.87
CA ILE A 61 -6.46 -5.87 -10.01
C ILE A 61 -5.53 -7.02 -9.64
N VAL A 62 -4.37 -6.72 -9.04
CA VAL A 62 -3.41 -7.74 -8.60
C VAL A 62 -3.99 -8.63 -7.51
N SER A 63 -4.70 -8.05 -6.53
CA SER A 63 -5.32 -8.83 -5.45
C SER A 63 -6.35 -9.82 -5.99
N VAL A 64 -7.24 -9.38 -6.89
CA VAL A 64 -8.25 -10.26 -7.50
C VAL A 64 -7.60 -11.36 -8.33
N ALA A 65 -6.57 -11.04 -9.13
CA ALA A 65 -5.86 -12.04 -9.92
C ALA A 65 -5.22 -13.14 -9.06
N ILE A 66 -4.56 -12.75 -7.96
CA ILE A 66 -3.93 -13.71 -7.03
C ILE A 66 -4.99 -14.59 -6.35
N LEU A 67 -6.11 -14.01 -5.93
CA LEU A 67 -7.20 -14.77 -5.31
C LEU A 67 -7.81 -15.80 -6.27
N ILE A 68 -7.99 -15.45 -7.55
CA ILE A 68 -8.47 -16.37 -8.58
C ILE A 68 -7.47 -17.53 -8.76
N ILE A 69 -6.18 -17.23 -8.89
CA ILE A 69 -5.13 -18.26 -9.04
C ILE A 69 -5.13 -19.20 -7.84
N LEU A 70 -5.20 -18.66 -6.61
CA LEU A 70 -5.23 -19.45 -5.39
C LEU A 70 -6.52 -20.29 -5.27
N GLY A 71 -7.67 -19.73 -5.66
CA GLY A 71 -8.96 -20.42 -5.66
C GLY A 71 -8.96 -21.62 -6.61
N ILE A 72 -8.48 -21.43 -7.84
CA ILE A 72 -8.34 -22.50 -8.84
C ILE A 72 -7.36 -23.56 -8.33
N LYS A 73 -6.20 -23.15 -7.79
CA LYS A 73 -5.18 -24.07 -7.26
C LYS A 73 -5.71 -24.88 -6.07
N TYR A 74 -6.55 -24.28 -5.25
CA TYR A 74 -7.23 -24.97 -4.15
C TYR A 74 -8.27 -25.98 -4.66
N MET A 75 -9.05 -25.65 -5.69
CA MET A 75 -10.05 -26.58 -6.25
C MET A 75 -9.41 -27.81 -6.91
N LEU A 76 -8.34 -27.60 -7.68
CA LEU A 76 -7.68 -28.63 -8.47
C LEU A 76 -6.63 -29.45 -7.70
N GLY A 77 -6.19 -29.00 -6.52
CA GLY A 77 -5.18 -29.70 -5.72
C GLY A 77 -5.68 -31.04 -5.14
N SER A 78 -4.75 -31.98 -4.94
CA SER A 78 -5.02 -33.21 -4.19
C SER A 78 -5.29 -32.93 -2.71
N VAL A 79 -5.68 -33.95 -1.93
CA VAL A 79 -6.01 -33.77 -0.50
C VAL A 79 -4.80 -33.29 0.31
N GLU A 80 -3.59 -33.79 0.04
CA GLU A 80 -2.36 -33.27 0.67
C GLU A 80 -2.06 -31.82 0.26
N GLU A 81 -2.22 -31.49 -1.01
CA GLU A 81 -1.95 -30.15 -1.52
C GLU A 81 -2.94 -29.11 -1.01
N LYS A 82 -4.23 -29.47 -0.91
CA LYS A 82 -5.29 -28.62 -0.35
C LYS A 82 -5.01 -28.20 1.08
N ALA A 83 -4.43 -29.06 1.92
CA ALA A 83 -4.07 -28.73 3.30
C ALA A 83 -2.93 -27.70 3.36
N SER A 84 -1.93 -27.84 2.49
CA SER A 84 -0.82 -26.90 2.37
C SER A 84 -1.29 -25.55 1.80
N TYR A 85 -2.12 -25.57 0.74
CA TYR A 85 -2.68 -24.36 0.14
C TYR A 85 -3.61 -23.60 1.08
N LYS A 86 -4.41 -24.27 1.92
CA LYS A 86 -5.23 -23.58 2.91
C LYS A 86 -4.40 -22.79 3.92
N LYS A 87 -3.27 -23.34 4.39
CA LYS A 87 -2.39 -22.63 5.33
C LYS A 87 -1.70 -21.44 4.68
N SER A 88 -1.22 -21.59 3.45
CA SER A 88 -0.56 -20.50 2.73
C SER A 88 -1.53 -19.46 2.18
N MET A 89 -2.81 -19.79 2.01
CA MET A 89 -3.85 -18.87 1.50
C MET A 89 -4.23 -17.77 2.50
N ILE A 90 -4.15 -18.04 3.80
CA ILE A 90 -4.49 -17.08 4.86
C ILE A 90 -3.73 -15.74 4.73
N PRO A 91 -2.39 -15.70 4.60
CA PRO A 91 -1.69 -14.42 4.44
C PRO A 91 -2.04 -13.68 3.15
N TYR A 92 -2.38 -14.38 2.05
CA TYR A 92 -2.83 -13.71 0.81
C TYR A 92 -4.22 -13.11 0.96
N LEU A 93 -5.15 -13.82 1.58
CA LEU A 93 -6.47 -13.29 1.91
C LEU A 93 -6.37 -12.08 2.83
N LEU A 94 -5.50 -12.14 3.85
CA LEU A 94 -5.27 -11.03 4.76
C LEU A 94 -4.72 -9.79 4.02
N GLY A 95 -3.78 -9.99 3.09
CA GLY A 95 -3.25 -8.91 2.26
C GLY A 95 -4.32 -8.25 1.40
N ALA A 96 -5.18 -9.06 0.75
CA ALA A 96 -6.29 -8.54 -0.03
C ALA A 96 -7.28 -7.75 0.84
N VAL A 97 -7.67 -8.28 2.00
CA VAL A 97 -8.57 -7.61 2.94
C VAL A 97 -7.95 -6.30 3.44
N MET A 98 -6.65 -6.27 3.76
CA MET A 98 -5.98 -5.02 4.13
C MET A 98 -5.99 -3.97 3.02
N LEU A 99 -5.83 -4.37 1.76
CA LEU A 99 -5.83 -3.44 0.64
C LEU A 99 -7.21 -2.78 0.43
N PHE A 100 -8.28 -3.57 0.58
CA PHE A 100 -9.65 -3.05 0.57
C PHE A 100 -9.96 -2.21 1.81
N ALA A 101 -9.54 -2.65 3.00
CA ALA A 101 -9.77 -1.93 4.26
C ALA A 101 -9.03 -0.60 4.29
N ALA A 102 -7.79 -0.54 3.81
CA ALA A 102 -7.02 0.70 3.73
C ALA A 102 -7.71 1.73 2.84
N SER A 103 -8.30 1.30 1.73
CA SER A 103 -9.03 2.17 0.81
C SER A 103 -10.25 2.81 1.49
N ALA A 104 -11.05 2.01 2.20
CA ALA A 104 -12.19 2.51 2.97
C ALA A 104 -11.76 3.39 4.16
N PHE A 105 -10.64 3.06 4.80
CA PHE A 105 -10.12 3.81 5.95
C PHE A 105 -9.67 5.23 5.57
N VAL A 106 -9.05 5.40 4.42
CA VAL A 106 -8.64 6.73 3.91
C VAL A 106 -9.85 7.62 3.66
N GLU A 107 -10.94 7.06 3.13
CA GLU A 107 -12.18 7.80 2.88
C GLU A 107 -12.82 8.29 4.18
N ILE A 108 -12.88 7.43 5.20
CA ILE A 108 -13.36 7.81 6.54
C ILE A 108 -12.52 8.94 7.15
N LEU A 109 -11.18 8.89 6.99
CA LEU A 109 -10.30 9.95 7.48
C LEU A 109 -10.54 11.27 6.73
N TYR A 110 -10.77 11.22 5.42
CA TYR A 110 -11.10 12.39 4.62
C TYR A 110 -12.42 13.02 5.06
N GLU A 111 -13.48 12.22 5.20
CA GLU A 111 -14.78 12.69 5.69
C GLU A 111 -14.68 13.29 7.10
N PHE A 112 -13.94 12.63 8.00
CA PHE A 112 -13.71 13.13 9.35
C PHE A 112 -12.95 14.47 9.32
N GLY A 113 -11.90 14.57 8.49
CA GLY A 113 -11.11 15.77 8.30
C GLY A 113 -11.94 16.96 7.79
N MET A 114 -12.80 16.72 6.80
CA MET A 114 -13.72 17.75 6.28
C MET A 114 -14.71 18.21 7.35
N LYS A 115 -15.30 17.25 8.09
CA LYS A 115 -16.27 17.52 9.15
C LYS A 115 -15.69 18.37 10.29
N ILE A 116 -14.43 18.16 10.68
CA ILE A 116 -13.78 18.97 11.71
C ILE A 116 -13.31 20.33 11.20
N ALA A 117 -12.99 20.44 9.90
CA ALA A 117 -12.56 21.69 9.27
C ALA A 117 -13.71 22.70 9.06
N GLY A 118 -14.95 22.30 9.34
CA GLY A 118 -16.12 23.18 9.25
C GLY A 118 -16.57 23.47 7.81
N ALA A 119 -16.25 22.57 6.87
CA ALA A 119 -16.78 22.55 5.51
C ALA A 119 -17.92 21.54 5.38
#